data_AF-A0A940FRA4-F1
#
_entry.id   AF-A0A940FRA4-F1
#
_cell.length_a   1.000
_cell.length_b   1.000
_cell.length_c   1.000
_cell.angle_alpha   90.00
_cell.angle_beta   90.00
_cell.angle_gamma   90.00
#
_symmetry.space_group_name_H-M   'P 1'
#
loop_
_entity.id
_entity.type
_entity.pdbx_description
1 polymer ?
#
loop_
_entity_poly.entity_id
_entity_poly.type
_entity_poly.pdbx_seq_one_letter_code
_entity_poly.pdbx_strand_id
1 'polypeptide(L)'
;MILPPPPALPPPPKAWDVAPLSEGDWHYRQDGTQTMAWFGPSDAKIALTITCNKASRQIALSRSGNGGGATTMIIRTSFGDLNWAATPGAGSFAEMIAVRPARDIGFDWIAFSRGRISVEAPNLPRLIAPAWADISRVIEDCRG
;
A
#
# COMPACT_ATOMS: atom_id res chain seq x y z
N MET A 1 -19.08 -49.35 11.99
CA MET A 1 -18.57 -48.03 12.42
C MET A 1 -18.62 -47.11 11.22
N ILE A 2 -19.45 -46.06 11.25
CA ILE A 2 -19.48 -45.05 10.19
C ILE A 2 -18.40 -44.03 10.53
N LEU A 3 -17.40 -43.89 9.65
CA LEU A 3 -16.39 -42.85 9.76
C LEU A 3 -17.06 -41.48 9.50
N PRO A 4 -16.84 -40.46 10.36
CA PRO A 4 -17.35 -39.13 10.10
C PRO A 4 -16.75 -38.58 8.78
N PRO A 5 -17.54 -37.84 7.98
CA PRO A 5 -17.05 -37.27 6.73
C PRO A 5 -15.88 -36.31 7.00
N PRO A 6 -14.90 -36.21 6.08
CA PRO A 6 -13.80 -35.27 6.22
C PRO A 6 -14.30 -33.82 6.38
N PRO A 7 -13.60 -32.97 7.16
CA PRO A 7 -13.93 -31.55 7.25
C PRO A 7 -13.89 -30.92 5.85
N ALA A 8 -14.88 -30.07 5.54
CA ALA A 8 -14.86 -29.30 4.31
C ALA A 8 -13.64 -28.37 4.27
N LEU A 9 -13.00 -28.27 3.11
CA LEU A 9 -11.91 -27.32 2.91
C LEU A 9 -12.43 -25.88 3.07
N PRO A 10 -11.64 -24.98 3.66
CA PRO A 10 -12.02 -23.58 3.72
C PRO A 10 -12.18 -23.00 2.31
N PRO A 11 -13.12 -22.05 2.12
CA PRO A 11 -13.32 -21.41 0.83
C PRO A 11 -12.04 -20.67 0.38
N PRO A 12 -11.82 -20.53 -0.93
CA PRO A 12 -10.68 -19.80 -1.44
C PRO A 12 -10.74 -18.32 -1.00
N PRO A 13 -9.59 -17.66 -0.80
CA PRO A 13 -9.56 -16.23 -0.51
C PRO A 13 -10.26 -15.43 -1.60
N LYS A 14 -11.00 -14.40 -1.20
CA LYS A 14 -11.64 -13.46 -2.13
C LYS A 14 -10.58 -12.74 -2.98
N ALA A 15 -10.96 -12.40 -4.22
CA ALA A 15 -10.18 -11.50 -5.06
C ALA A 15 -10.07 -10.11 -4.42
N TRP A 16 -9.00 -9.38 -4.72
CA TRP A 16 -8.66 -8.13 -4.02
C TRP A 16 -9.72 -7.04 -4.16
N ASP A 17 -10.40 -7.01 -5.30
CA ASP A 17 -11.42 -6.04 -5.70
C ASP A 17 -12.77 -6.25 -4.99
N VAL A 18 -12.99 -7.44 -4.42
CA VAL A 18 -14.20 -7.80 -3.66
C VAL A 18 -13.93 -8.23 -2.22
N ALA A 19 -12.66 -8.37 -1.84
CA ALA A 19 -12.24 -8.62 -0.47
C ALA A 19 -12.52 -7.40 0.44
N PRO A 20 -12.77 -7.61 1.74
CA PRO A 20 -12.97 -6.50 2.68
C PRO A 20 -11.73 -5.60 2.73
N LEU A 21 -11.95 -4.31 3.01
CA LEU A 21 -10.86 -3.38 3.30
C LEU A 21 -10.14 -3.82 4.58
N SER A 22 -8.84 -3.54 4.64
CA SER A 22 -8.08 -3.66 5.88
C SER A 22 -8.57 -2.62 6.89
N GLU A 23 -8.39 -2.92 8.18
CA GLU A 23 -8.74 -1.99 9.25
C GLU A 23 -7.87 -0.73 9.16
N GLY A 24 -8.52 0.44 9.23
CA GLY A 24 -7.84 1.72 9.27
C GLY A 24 -8.52 2.81 8.46
N ASP A 25 -8.01 4.02 8.64
CA ASP A 25 -8.43 5.22 7.94
C ASP A 25 -7.21 5.92 7.34
N TRP A 26 -7.46 6.78 6.35
CA TRP A 26 -6.45 7.66 5.79
C TRP A 26 -6.31 8.92 6.64
N HIS A 27 -5.06 9.31 6.83
CA HIS A 27 -4.69 10.56 7.47
C HIS A 27 -3.67 11.27 6.60
N TYR A 28 -3.77 12.59 6.54
CA TYR A 28 -2.86 13.44 5.78
C TYR A 28 -2.17 14.44 6.71
N ARG A 29 -0.88 14.66 6.48
CA ARG A 29 -0.07 15.69 7.14
C ARG A 29 0.82 16.39 6.13
N GLN A 30 1.01 17.67 6.37
CA GLN A 30 2.03 18.48 5.72
C GLN A 30 2.99 19.00 6.79
N ASP A 31 4.28 18.79 6.58
CA ASP A 31 5.36 19.26 7.46
C ASP A 31 6.42 19.95 6.60
N GLY A 32 6.42 21.29 6.61
CA GLY A 32 7.29 22.11 5.78
C GLY A 32 7.19 21.75 4.29
N THR A 33 8.28 21.22 3.74
CA THR A 33 8.39 20.80 2.34
C THR A 33 7.98 19.34 2.09
N GLN A 34 7.57 18.60 3.12
CA GLN A 34 7.14 17.21 3.00
C GLN A 34 5.62 17.11 3.15
N THR A 35 4.99 16.33 2.28
CA THR A 35 3.58 15.95 2.43
C THR A 35 3.50 14.44 2.54
N MET A 36 2.62 13.97 3.42
CA MET A 36 2.53 12.56 3.77
C MET A 36 1.07 12.18 4.00
N ALA A 37 0.69 11.03 3.46
CA ALA A 37 -0.55 10.36 3.79
C ALA A 37 -0.23 8.97 4.35
N TRP A 38 -0.90 8.56 5.42
CA TRP A 38 -0.74 7.22 5.97
C TRP A 38 -2.10 6.57 6.21
N PHE A 39 -2.11 5.25 6.13
CA PHE A 39 -3.27 4.40 6.35
C PHE A 39 -2.98 3.40 7.47
N GLY A 40 -3.90 3.27 8.42
CA GLY A 40 -3.85 2.26 9.47
C GLY A 40 -4.91 2.50 10.56
N PRO A 41 -5.09 1.55 11.49
CA PRO A 41 -6.06 1.69 12.59
C PRO A 41 -5.67 2.75 13.63
N SER A 42 -4.39 3.14 13.70
CA SER A 42 -3.91 4.24 14.53
C SER A 42 -2.51 4.70 14.10
N ASP A 43 -2.07 5.85 14.61
CA ASP A 43 -0.72 6.37 14.39
C ASP A 43 0.41 5.44 14.88
N ALA A 44 0.10 4.54 15.81
CA ALA A 44 1.05 3.53 16.30
C ALA A 44 1.07 2.25 15.43
N LYS A 45 0.12 2.09 14.51
CA LYS A 45 -0.08 0.89 13.70
C LYS A 45 -0.26 1.24 12.23
N ILE A 46 0.67 2.03 11.69
CA ILE A 46 0.63 2.42 10.28
C ILE A 46 0.88 1.19 9.38
N ALA A 47 0.00 0.97 8.42
CA ALA A 47 0.07 -0.12 7.46
C ALA A 47 0.73 0.31 6.14
N LEU A 48 0.42 1.52 5.67
CA LEU A 48 0.92 2.09 4.42
C LEU A 48 1.16 3.58 4.60
N THR A 49 2.25 4.06 4.01
CA THR A 49 2.61 5.48 3.99
C THR A 49 2.96 5.90 2.57
N ILE A 50 2.50 7.07 2.16
CA ILE A 50 2.86 7.74 0.92
C ILE A 50 3.47 9.08 1.30
N THR A 51 4.74 9.27 0.99
CA THR A 51 5.48 10.48 1.36
C THR A 51 6.07 11.13 0.13
N CYS A 52 5.78 12.40 -0.08
CA CYS A 52 6.43 13.22 -1.09
C CYS A 52 7.67 13.90 -0.51
N ASN A 53 8.82 13.70 -1.13
CA ASN A 53 9.97 14.60 -1.00
C ASN A 53 9.90 15.65 -2.11
N LYS A 54 9.49 16.89 -1.78
CA LYS A 54 9.36 17.97 -2.77
C LYS A 54 10.68 18.42 -3.37
N ALA A 55 11.81 18.28 -2.64
CA ALA A 55 13.12 18.69 -3.15
C ALA A 55 13.59 17.81 -4.31
N SER A 56 13.37 16.49 -4.22
CA SER A 56 13.73 15.53 -5.28
C SER A 56 12.56 15.18 -6.21
N ARG A 57 11.34 15.63 -5.90
CA ARG A 57 10.10 15.29 -6.62
C ARG A 57 9.92 13.77 -6.75
N GLN A 58 10.20 13.08 -5.65
CA GLN A 58 10.05 11.64 -5.52
C GLN A 58 8.99 11.33 -4.47
N ILE A 59 8.24 10.25 -4.72
CA ILE A 59 7.26 9.72 -3.80
C ILE A 59 7.76 8.36 -3.32
N ALA A 60 7.82 8.21 -2.00
CA ALA A 60 8.07 6.94 -1.33
C ALA A 60 6.75 6.30 -0.92
N LEU A 61 6.50 5.09 -1.41
CA LEU A 61 5.43 4.22 -0.94
C LEU A 61 6.04 3.21 0.04
N SER A 62 5.73 3.34 1.32
CA SER A 62 6.21 2.43 2.37
C SER A 62 5.10 1.51 2.85
N ARG A 63 5.35 0.19 2.83
CA ARG A 63 4.48 -0.85 3.38
C ARG A 63 5.12 -1.39 4.66
N SER A 64 4.43 -1.30 5.79
CA SER A 64 4.94 -1.81 7.06
C SER A 64 5.02 -3.34 7.09
N GLY A 65 6.10 -3.85 7.67
CA GLY A 65 6.40 -5.26 7.82
C GLY A 65 7.71 -5.69 7.17
N ASN A 66 8.19 -6.87 7.57
CA ASN A 66 9.38 -7.48 7.00
C ASN A 66 8.99 -8.39 5.82
N GLY A 67 9.40 -8.01 4.60
CA GLY A 67 9.16 -8.82 3.40
C GLY A 67 10.00 -10.10 3.28
N GLY A 68 10.85 -10.41 4.27
CA GLY A 68 11.72 -11.58 4.26
C GLY A 68 12.80 -11.53 3.17
N GLY A 69 13.34 -10.34 2.88
CA GLY A 69 14.30 -10.12 1.80
C GLY A 69 13.67 -9.91 0.42
N ALA A 70 12.35 -9.78 0.33
CA ALA A 70 11.67 -9.41 -0.90
C ALA A 70 12.13 -8.04 -1.42
N THR A 71 12.30 -7.96 -2.73
CA THR A 71 12.76 -6.76 -3.45
C THR A 71 11.68 -6.16 -4.34
N THR A 72 10.45 -6.68 -4.28
CA THR A 72 9.33 -6.26 -5.13
C THR A 72 8.07 -6.07 -4.28
N MET A 73 7.40 -4.95 -4.51
CA MET A 73 6.07 -4.63 -4.00
C MET A 73 5.10 -4.63 -5.18
N ILE A 74 3.98 -5.34 -5.03
CA ILE A 74 2.93 -5.44 -6.05
C ILE A 74 1.76 -4.56 -5.63
N ILE A 75 1.39 -3.60 -6.47
CA ILE A 75 0.24 -2.73 -6.25
C ILE A 75 -0.83 -3.08 -7.28
N ARG A 76 -1.97 -3.57 -6.82
CA ARG A 76 -3.10 -3.88 -7.70
C ARG A 76 -4.06 -2.70 -7.75
N THR A 77 -4.44 -2.33 -8.97
CA THR A 77 -5.36 -1.24 -9.26
C THR A 77 -6.41 -1.70 -10.26
N SER A 78 -7.47 -0.91 -10.48
CA SER A 78 -8.44 -1.22 -11.54
C SER A 78 -7.87 -1.10 -12.96
N PHE A 79 -6.65 -0.58 -13.13
CA PHE A 79 -5.96 -0.50 -14.42
C PHE A 79 -4.99 -1.68 -14.65
N GLY A 80 -4.69 -2.45 -13.60
CA GLY A 80 -3.76 -3.56 -13.64
C GLY A 80 -2.80 -3.57 -12.45
N ASP A 81 -1.79 -4.43 -12.56
CA ASP A 81 -0.80 -4.66 -11.51
C ASP A 81 0.50 -3.88 -11.80
N LEU A 82 0.93 -3.09 -10.82
CA LEU A 82 2.21 -2.41 -10.81
C LEU A 82 3.21 -3.24 -10.00
N ASN A 83 4.35 -3.56 -10.61
CA ASN A 83 5.41 -4.34 -9.96
C ASN A 83 6.60 -3.41 -9.71
N TRP A 84 6.67 -2.84 -8.51
CA TRP A 84 7.69 -1.86 -8.16
C TRP A 84 8.82 -2.51 -7.38
N ALA A 85 10.06 -2.18 -7.78
CA ALA A 85 11.22 -2.50 -6.97
C ALA A 85 11.10 -1.81 -5.61
N ALA A 86 11.31 -2.57 -4.54
CA ALA A 86 11.25 -2.11 -3.17
C ALA A 86 12.49 -2.57 -2.41
N THR A 87 12.93 -1.77 -1.46
CA THR A 87 14.04 -2.09 -0.56
C THR A 87 13.57 -2.06 0.89
N PRO A 88 14.20 -2.81 1.81
CA PRO A 88 13.97 -2.63 3.23
C PRO A 88 14.22 -1.18 3.64
N GLY A 89 13.35 -0.62 4.49
CA GLY A 89 13.58 0.69 5.08
C GLY A 89 14.74 0.66 6.08
N ALA A 90 15.37 1.83 6.27
CA ALA A 90 16.48 2.00 7.23
C ALA A 90 16.01 2.46 8.62
N GLY A 91 14.70 2.62 8.83
CA GLY A 91 14.11 3.07 10.10
C GLY A 91 14.15 2.00 11.19
N SER A 92 13.69 2.38 12.39
CA SER A 92 13.61 1.48 13.55
C SER A 92 12.52 0.41 13.43
N PHE A 93 11.64 0.50 12.44
CA PHE A 93 10.56 -0.44 12.19
C PHE A 93 10.78 -1.15 10.86
N ALA A 94 10.37 -2.42 10.79
CA ALA A 94 10.43 -3.17 9.54
C ALA A 94 9.43 -2.59 8.53
N GLU A 95 9.93 -2.23 7.36
CA GLU A 95 9.12 -1.71 6.25
C GLU A 95 9.78 -2.06 4.91
N MET A 96 8.99 -2.06 3.84
CA MET A 96 9.47 -2.08 2.46
C MET A 96 9.09 -0.79 1.77
N ILE A 97 10.05 -0.16 1.09
CA ILE A 97 9.88 1.15 0.46
C ILE A 97 10.12 1.03 -1.03
N ALA A 98 9.15 1.45 -1.83
CA ALA A 98 9.31 1.71 -3.26
C ALA A 98 9.37 3.22 -3.50
N VAL A 99 10.46 3.70 -4.11
CA VAL A 99 10.63 5.13 -4.43
C VAL A 99 10.48 5.32 -5.94
N ARG A 100 9.57 6.21 -6.34
CA ARG A 100 9.27 6.49 -7.75
C ARG A 100 9.25 8.01 -8.00
N PRO A 101 9.59 8.48 -9.20
CA PRO A 101 9.39 9.88 -9.57
C PRO A 101 7.91 10.27 -9.43
N ALA A 102 7.60 11.49 -8.98
CA ALA A 102 6.22 11.96 -8.80
C ALA A 102 5.38 11.93 -10.11
N ARG A 103 6.05 11.92 -11.26
CA ARG A 103 5.43 11.84 -12.60
C ARG A 103 5.28 10.40 -13.13
N ASP A 104 5.58 9.39 -12.32
CA ASP A 104 5.31 8.00 -12.70
C ASP A 104 3.79 7.79 -12.87
N ILE A 105 3.40 7.27 -14.05
CA ILE A 105 2.00 7.01 -14.39
C ILE A 105 1.33 6.02 -13.43
N GLY A 106 2.12 5.15 -12.76
CA GLY A 106 1.58 4.24 -11.77
C GLY A 106 0.92 4.95 -10.58
N PHE A 107 1.32 6.19 -10.27
CA PHE A 107 0.60 6.98 -9.27
C PHE A 107 -0.78 7.43 -9.74
N ASP A 108 -0.99 7.64 -11.04
CA ASP A 108 -2.32 7.91 -11.58
C ASP A 108 -3.21 6.66 -11.51
N TRP A 109 -2.63 5.48 -11.77
CA TRP A 109 -3.35 4.21 -11.63
C TRP A 109 -3.83 3.99 -10.20
N ILE A 110 -3.00 4.35 -9.22
CA ILE A 110 -3.32 4.26 -7.79
C ILE A 110 -4.39 5.29 -7.42
N ALA A 111 -4.18 6.57 -7.77
CA ALA A 111 -5.05 7.68 -7.41
C ALA A 111 -6.46 7.55 -8.00
N PHE A 112 -6.57 7.00 -9.22
CA PHE A 112 -7.84 6.83 -9.92
C PHE A 112 -8.37 5.39 -9.89
N SER A 113 -7.79 4.51 -9.05
CA SER A 113 -8.29 3.14 -8.90
C SER A 113 -9.72 3.15 -8.40
N ARG A 114 -10.57 2.25 -8.93
CA ARG A 114 -11.99 2.18 -8.57
C ARG A 114 -12.19 1.66 -7.14
N GLY A 115 -12.32 2.59 -6.20
CA GLY A 115 -12.74 2.35 -4.82
C GLY A 115 -11.64 1.80 -3.90
N ARG A 116 -10.76 0.92 -4.38
CA ARG A 116 -9.67 0.35 -3.57
C ARG A 116 -8.40 0.05 -4.36
N ILE A 117 -7.32 -0.17 -3.63
CA ILE A 117 -6.03 -0.71 -4.11
C ILE A 117 -5.61 -1.86 -3.20
N SER A 118 -4.83 -2.79 -3.75
CA SER A 118 -4.11 -3.80 -2.95
C SER A 118 -2.62 -3.47 -2.94
N VAL A 119 -1.97 -3.57 -1.79
CA VAL A 119 -0.50 -3.45 -1.66
C VAL A 119 0.02 -4.75 -1.07
N GLU A 120 0.72 -5.51 -1.90
CA GLU A 120 1.16 -6.87 -1.62
C GLU A 120 2.69 -6.93 -1.61
N ALA A 121 3.19 -7.70 -0.65
CA ALA A 121 4.60 -8.02 -0.51
C ALA A 121 4.71 -9.46 0.00
N PRO A 122 5.75 -10.21 -0.40
CA PRO A 122 5.99 -11.54 0.15
C PRO A 122 6.07 -11.49 1.68
N ASN A 123 5.55 -12.53 2.33
CA ASN A 123 5.53 -12.69 3.79
C ASN A 123 4.73 -11.62 4.57
N LEU A 124 4.00 -10.72 3.90
CA LEU A 124 3.11 -9.76 4.54
C LEU A 124 1.64 -10.09 4.26
N PRO A 125 0.73 -9.84 5.23
CA PRO A 125 -0.69 -9.93 4.96
C PRO A 125 -1.08 -8.93 3.87
N ARG A 126 -1.98 -9.36 2.98
CA ARG A 126 -2.55 -8.50 1.93
C ARG A 126 -3.15 -7.26 2.58
N LEU A 127 -2.68 -6.10 2.15
CA LEU A 127 -3.25 -4.81 2.56
C LEU A 127 -4.19 -4.32 1.47
N ILE A 128 -5.45 -4.06 1.82
CA ILE A 128 -6.43 -3.47 0.91
C ILE A 128 -6.88 -2.15 1.51
N ALA A 129 -6.53 -1.05 0.87
CA ALA A 129 -6.89 0.30 1.30
C ALA A 129 -7.85 0.95 0.30
N PRO A 130 -8.74 1.84 0.75
CA PRO A 130 -9.55 2.60 -0.19
C PRO A 130 -8.66 3.56 -1.01
N ALA A 131 -8.99 3.72 -2.29
CA ALA A 131 -8.34 4.69 -3.18
C ALA A 131 -8.92 6.08 -2.89
N TRP A 132 -8.35 6.77 -1.89
CA TRP A 132 -8.93 7.98 -1.30
C TRP A 132 -8.17 9.26 -1.69
N ALA A 133 -8.83 10.42 -1.49
CA ALA A 133 -8.33 11.75 -1.84
C ALA A 133 -6.96 12.12 -1.21
N ASP A 134 -6.61 11.58 -0.03
CA ASP A 134 -5.34 11.87 0.62
C ASP A 134 -4.14 11.36 -0.19
N ILE A 135 -4.30 10.25 -0.92
CA ILE A 135 -3.30 9.73 -1.85
C ILE A 135 -3.06 10.74 -2.97
N SER A 136 -4.14 11.15 -3.65
CA SER A 136 -4.09 12.12 -4.75
C SER A 136 -3.49 13.44 -4.28
N ARG A 137 -3.82 13.89 -3.07
CA ARG A 137 -3.27 15.13 -2.50
C ARG A 137 -1.75 15.09 -2.38
N VAL A 138 -1.19 14.01 -1.83
CA VAL A 138 0.28 13.86 -1.74
C VAL A 138 0.93 13.82 -3.13
N ILE A 139 0.31 13.13 -4.09
CA ILE A 139 0.82 13.05 -5.46
C ILE A 139 0.86 14.43 -6.12
N GLU A 140 -0.23 15.20 -6.05
CA GLU A 140 -0.32 16.52 -6.65
C GLU A 140 0.62 17.52 -5.97
N ASP A 141 0.71 17.51 -4.63
CA ASP A 141 1.71 18.30 -3.90
C ASP A 141 3.15 17.99 -4.34
N CYS A 142 3.40 16.75 -4.73
CA CYS A 142 4.70 16.33 -5.25
C CYS A 142 4.94 16.68 -6.71
N ARG A 143 3.88 16.87 -7.49
CA ARG A 143 3.95 17.30 -8.89
C ARG A 143 4.02 18.80 -9.06
N GLY A 144 3.57 19.54 -8.04
CA GLY A 144 3.63 21.00 -7.80
C GLY A 144 2.92 21.85 -8.82
#